data_AF-A0A6C0JJT4-F1
#
_entry.id   AF-A0A6C0JJT4-F1
#
_cell.length_a   1.000
_cell.length_b   1.000
_cell.length_c   1.000
_cell.angle_alpha   90.00
_cell.angle_beta   90.00
_cell.angle_gamma   90.00
#
_symmetry.space_group_name_H-M   'P 1'
#
loop_
_entity.id
_entity.type
_entity.pdbx_description
1 polymer ?
#
loop_
_entity_poly.entity_id
_entity_poly.type
_entity_poly.pdbx_seq_one_letter_code
_entity_poly.pdbx_strand_id
1 'polypeptide(L)'
;MKIVINSHKKSTIALDHLLKSMKEMKEFFNYEILIVIGGHFELSDYLFTKKDNVTYIYCNHNSIDFTGLITLEELYHENIEDYYLYLHDTCRIGDNFFNKLKSINLTKISTIKLNKSFSMNMGIYSQKTINKFCDFLLSKKNVDENRCLEFKAVSNEDYIFDNDINNVVLENYDGWNFTGPTDYYETGTQRIVEYYPNLDLYKMKANWGQCLTLDN
;
A
#
# COMPACT_ATOMS: atom_id res chain seq x y z
N MET A 1 -10.28 9.04 -8.21
CA MET A 1 -9.20 8.29 -7.54
C MET A 1 -9.76 7.73 -6.24
N LYS A 2 -9.50 6.46 -5.97
CA LYS A 2 -9.86 5.76 -4.71
C LYS A 2 -8.59 5.55 -3.89
N ILE A 3 -8.72 5.31 -2.59
CA ILE A 3 -7.58 4.93 -1.73
C ILE A 3 -7.69 3.45 -1.42
N VAL A 4 -6.61 2.70 -1.62
CA VAL A 4 -6.53 1.27 -1.34
C VAL A 4 -5.52 1.08 -0.22
N ILE A 5 -5.93 0.44 0.86
CA ILE A 5 -5.09 0.12 2.01
C ILE A 5 -4.89 -1.39 2.02
N ASN A 6 -3.64 -1.80 1.81
CA ASN A 6 -3.19 -3.17 1.94
C ASN A 6 -2.92 -3.51 3.40
N SER A 7 -3.59 -4.52 3.93
CA SER A 7 -3.53 -4.92 5.33
C SER A 7 -3.61 -6.44 5.51
N HIS A 8 -3.48 -6.88 6.76
CA HIS A 8 -3.50 -8.28 7.15
C HIS A 8 -4.32 -8.46 8.44
N LYS A 9 -4.97 -9.62 8.62
CA LYS A 9 -5.84 -9.91 9.78
C LYS A 9 -5.18 -9.69 11.16
N LYS A 10 -3.84 -9.75 11.24
CA LYS A 10 -3.05 -9.55 12.48
C LYS A 10 -2.55 -8.10 12.66
N SER A 11 -2.87 -7.18 11.74
CA SER A 11 -2.31 -5.81 11.68
C SER A 11 -3.31 -4.74 12.12
N THR A 12 -4.25 -5.09 13.00
CA THR A 12 -5.37 -4.23 13.41
C THR A 12 -4.91 -2.91 14.03
N ILE A 13 -3.89 -2.93 14.89
CA ILE A 13 -3.36 -1.72 15.55
C ILE A 13 -2.82 -0.72 14.52
N ALA A 14 -2.05 -1.19 13.54
CA ALA A 14 -1.49 -0.33 12.49
C ALA A 14 -2.61 0.30 11.64
N LEU A 15 -3.56 -0.53 11.20
CA LEU A 15 -4.72 -0.08 10.43
C LEU A 15 -5.55 0.96 11.20
N ASP A 16 -5.79 0.75 12.50
CA ASP A 16 -6.54 1.69 13.33
C ASP A 16 -5.84 3.05 13.44
N HIS A 17 -4.51 3.05 13.57
CA HIS A 17 -3.73 4.29 13.57
C HIS A 17 -3.85 5.05 12.25
N LEU A 18 -3.74 4.37 11.12
CA LEU A 18 -3.93 4.98 9.80
C LEU A 18 -5.33 5.58 9.68
N LEU A 19 -6.37 4.78 9.93
CA LEU A 19 -7.76 5.21 9.82
C LEU A 19 -8.11 6.34 10.78
N LYS A 20 -7.54 6.36 11.98
CA LYS A 20 -7.71 7.46 12.93
C LYS A 20 -7.15 8.76 12.34
N SER A 21 -5.89 8.75 11.87
CA SER A 21 -5.28 9.94 11.25
C SER A 21 -6.04 10.41 10.00
N MET A 22 -6.63 9.48 9.24
CA MET A 22 -7.46 9.81 8.10
C MET A 22 -8.79 10.46 8.49
N LYS A 23 -9.49 9.92 9.50
CA LYS A 23 -10.82 10.39 9.96
C LYS A 23 -10.78 11.73 10.68
N GLU A 24 -9.62 12.14 11.20
CA GLU A 24 -9.41 13.47 11.78
C GLU A 24 -9.54 14.59 10.73
N MET A 25 -9.40 14.25 9.44
CA MET A 25 -9.51 15.17 8.32
C MET A 25 -10.92 15.18 7.73
N LYS A 26 -11.50 16.37 7.52
CA LYS A 26 -12.84 16.53 6.91
C LYS A 26 -12.91 15.95 5.49
N GLU A 27 -11.80 15.97 4.76
CA GLU A 27 -11.70 15.46 3.39
C GLU A 27 -11.80 13.94 3.29
N PHE A 28 -11.70 13.22 4.42
CA PHE A 28 -11.81 11.76 4.48
C PHE A 28 -13.01 11.23 3.69
N PHE A 29 -14.18 11.83 3.90
CA PHE A 29 -15.44 11.40 3.30
C PHE A 29 -15.55 11.73 1.80
N ASN A 30 -14.60 12.47 1.21
CA ASN A 30 -14.56 12.75 -0.23
C ASN A 30 -13.95 11.61 -1.05
N TYR A 31 -13.35 10.61 -0.38
CA TYR A 31 -12.68 9.50 -1.05
C TYR A 31 -13.37 8.19 -0.70
N GLU A 32 -13.56 7.35 -1.72
CA GLU A 32 -13.85 5.93 -1.49
C GLU A 32 -12.57 5.22 -1.04
N ILE A 33 -12.67 4.47 0.05
CA ILE A 33 -11.55 3.76 0.66
C ILE A 33 -11.83 2.26 0.60
N LEU A 34 -10.92 1.52 -0.02
CA LEU A 34 -10.92 0.07 -0.06
C LEU A 34 -9.85 -0.45 0.89
N ILE A 35 -10.23 -1.24 1.88
CA ILE A 35 -9.29 -1.88 2.80
C ILE A 35 -9.26 -3.35 2.48
N VAL A 36 -8.16 -3.82 1.91
CA VAL A 36 -7.96 -5.23 1.58
C VAL A 36 -7.24 -5.89 2.75
N ILE A 37 -7.90 -6.86 3.38
CA ILE A 37 -7.40 -7.57 4.57
C ILE A 37 -7.13 -9.02 4.20
N GLY A 38 -5.85 -9.33 4.02
CA GLY A 38 -5.39 -10.68 3.72
C GLY A 38 -5.27 -11.59 4.94
N GLY A 39 -5.06 -12.87 4.65
CA GLY A 39 -4.77 -13.91 5.63
C GLY A 39 -5.99 -14.65 6.17
N HIS A 40 -7.19 -14.42 5.63
CA HIS A 40 -8.42 -15.13 5.99
C HIS A 40 -8.53 -16.45 5.21
N PHE A 41 -7.54 -17.34 5.35
CA PHE A 41 -7.43 -18.60 4.60
C PHE A 41 -8.63 -19.56 4.79
N GLU A 42 -9.43 -19.35 5.83
CA GLU A 42 -10.69 -20.05 6.07
C GLU A 42 -11.82 -19.68 5.09
N LEU A 43 -11.72 -18.55 4.40
CA LEU A 43 -12.73 -18.10 3.45
C LEU A 43 -12.62 -18.84 2.12
N SER A 44 -13.77 -19.23 1.56
CA SER A 44 -13.85 -19.79 0.21
C SER A 44 -13.80 -18.72 -0.89
N ASP A 45 -14.22 -17.50 -0.57
CA ASP A 45 -14.29 -16.36 -1.49
C ASP A 45 -14.15 -15.03 -0.70
N TYR A 46 -14.08 -13.91 -1.40
CA TYR A 46 -14.05 -12.58 -0.83
C TYR A 46 -15.27 -12.28 0.04
N LEU A 47 -15.04 -11.72 1.23
CA LEU A 47 -16.09 -11.19 2.09
C LEU A 47 -16.06 -9.66 2.09
N PHE A 48 -17.22 -9.03 1.91
CA PHE A 48 -17.35 -7.57 1.86
C PHE A 48 -18.13 -7.05 3.05
N THR A 49 -17.61 -6.00 3.70
CA THR A 49 -18.39 -5.19 4.64
C THR A 49 -18.20 -3.72 4.31
N LYS A 50 -19.26 -2.93 4.40
CA LYS A 50 -19.21 -1.49 4.11
C LYS A 50 -19.66 -0.68 5.30
N LYS A 51 -18.90 0.36 5.62
CA LYS A 51 -19.23 1.36 6.63
C LYS A 51 -18.86 2.73 6.09
N ASP A 52 -19.85 3.59 5.92
CA ASP A 52 -19.69 4.93 5.34
C ASP A 52 -19.01 4.88 3.95
N ASN A 53 -17.92 5.62 3.76
CA ASN A 53 -17.09 5.65 2.56
C ASN A 53 -16.03 4.53 2.50
N VAL A 54 -16.04 3.60 3.46
CA VAL A 54 -15.03 2.54 3.60
C VAL A 54 -15.63 1.18 3.28
N THR A 55 -15.03 0.47 2.32
CA THR A 55 -15.31 -0.93 2.00
C THR A 55 -14.15 -1.79 2.50
N TYR A 56 -14.43 -2.73 3.40
CA TYR A 56 -13.49 -3.75 3.82
C TYR A 56 -13.70 -4.99 2.96
N ILE A 57 -12.61 -5.50 2.41
CA ILE A 57 -12.55 -6.66 1.54
C ILE A 57 -11.62 -7.67 2.22
N TYR A 58 -12.19 -8.75 2.77
CA TYR A 58 -11.42 -9.82 3.40
C TYR A 58 -11.15 -10.92 2.38
N CYS A 59 -9.91 -11.38 2.29
CA CYS A 59 -9.51 -12.36 1.28
C CYS A 59 -8.69 -13.52 1.87
N ASN A 60 -8.76 -14.66 1.18
CA ASN A 60 -8.14 -15.92 1.57
C ASN A 60 -6.69 -16.08 1.08
N HIS A 61 -6.03 -14.97 0.78
CA HIS A 61 -4.63 -14.96 0.38
C HIS A 61 -3.84 -13.91 1.18
N ASN A 62 -2.53 -14.08 1.22
CA ASN A 62 -1.62 -13.10 1.80
C ASN A 62 -0.30 -13.11 1.02
N SER A 63 -0.15 -12.08 0.19
CA SER A 63 1.03 -11.85 -0.66
C SER A 63 1.82 -10.63 -0.20
N ILE A 64 1.75 -10.31 1.10
CA ILE A 64 2.40 -9.17 1.75
C ILE A 64 2.03 -7.88 1.02
N ASP A 65 2.97 -7.28 0.29
CA ASP A 65 2.80 -5.97 -0.35
C ASP A 65 1.89 -6.03 -1.59
N PHE A 66 1.59 -7.22 -2.12
CA PHE A 66 0.76 -7.38 -3.33
C PHE A 66 -0.69 -7.76 -3.05
N THR A 67 -1.08 -8.04 -1.80
CA THR A 67 -2.43 -8.55 -1.50
C THR A 67 -3.50 -7.62 -2.07
N GLY A 68 -3.42 -6.32 -1.81
CA GLY A 68 -4.38 -5.36 -2.33
C GLY A 68 -4.35 -5.20 -3.85
N LEU A 69 -3.17 -5.21 -4.48
CA LEU A 69 -3.06 -5.12 -5.95
C LEU A 69 -3.66 -6.34 -6.66
N ILE A 70 -3.44 -7.55 -6.12
CA ILE A 70 -4.06 -8.78 -6.62
C ILE A 70 -5.59 -8.70 -6.49
N THR A 71 -6.10 -8.22 -5.35
CA THR A 71 -7.53 -8.05 -5.16
C THR A 71 -8.15 -7.03 -6.13
N LEU A 72 -7.43 -5.94 -6.45
CA LEU A 72 -7.88 -4.99 -7.48
C LEU A 72 -7.91 -5.62 -8.88
N GLU A 73 -6.92 -6.44 -9.21
CA GLU A 73 -6.89 -7.18 -10.46
C GLU A 73 -8.10 -8.11 -10.57
N GLU A 74 -8.39 -8.91 -9.53
CA GLU A 74 -9.45 -9.93 -9.60
C GLU A 74 -10.87 -9.35 -9.54
N LEU A 75 -11.08 -8.26 -8.78
CA LEU A 75 -12.43 -7.72 -8.52
C LEU A 75 -12.78 -6.48 -9.34
N TYR A 76 -11.78 -5.72 -9.78
CA TYR A 76 -11.97 -4.41 -10.40
C TYR A 76 -11.37 -4.33 -11.81
N HIS A 77 -11.05 -5.47 -12.43
CA HIS A 77 -10.46 -5.57 -13.77
C HIS A 77 -11.16 -4.66 -14.80
N GLU A 78 -12.48 -4.62 -14.79
CA GLU A 78 -13.29 -3.88 -15.77
C GLU A 78 -13.27 -2.35 -15.55
N ASN A 79 -12.80 -1.87 -14.41
CA ASN A 79 -12.81 -0.45 -14.05
C ASN A 79 -11.61 0.31 -14.65
N ILE A 80 -11.38 0.18 -15.95
CA ILE A 80 -10.16 0.63 -16.64
C ILE A 80 -9.84 2.13 -16.54
N GLU A 81 -10.82 2.97 -16.17
CA GLU A 81 -10.62 4.42 -15.96
C GLU A 81 -10.31 4.80 -14.50
N ASP A 82 -10.35 3.84 -13.58
CA ASP A 82 -10.06 4.08 -12.17
C ASP A 82 -8.56 4.25 -11.90
N TYR A 83 -8.27 5.07 -10.89
CA TYR A 83 -6.96 5.24 -10.29
C TYR A 83 -7.03 5.00 -8.80
N TYR A 84 -5.99 4.37 -8.26
CA TYR A 84 -5.89 4.02 -6.86
C TYR A 84 -4.61 4.59 -6.27
N LEU A 85 -4.71 5.32 -5.17
CA LEU A 85 -3.58 5.50 -4.27
C LEU A 85 -3.46 4.24 -3.43
N TYR A 86 -2.40 3.47 -3.64
CA TYR A 86 -2.07 2.26 -2.91
C TYR A 86 -1.16 2.57 -1.73
N LEU A 87 -1.64 2.25 -0.53
CA LEU A 87 -0.95 2.43 0.74
C LEU A 87 -0.92 1.11 1.51
N HIS A 88 0.01 1.02 2.46
CA HIS A 88 -0.02 -0.05 3.45
C HIS A 88 -0.67 0.47 4.74
N ASP A 89 -1.23 -0.44 5.52
CA ASP A 89 -1.83 -0.15 6.83
C ASP A 89 -0.85 0.44 7.85
N THR A 90 0.46 0.17 7.74
CA THR A 90 1.48 0.76 8.63
C THR A 90 1.86 2.19 8.27
N CYS A 91 0.94 2.95 7.70
CA CYS A 91 1.10 4.36 7.40
C CYS A 91 0.35 5.25 8.41
N ARG A 92 0.68 6.54 8.41
CA ARG A 92 -0.09 7.61 9.04
C ARG A 92 -0.09 8.79 8.08
N ILE A 93 -1.20 9.51 7.98
CA ILE A 93 -1.25 10.73 7.17
C ILE A 93 -0.97 11.98 8.02
N GLY A 94 -0.38 13.01 7.42
CA GLY A 94 -0.32 14.36 7.99
C GLY A 94 -1.45 15.27 7.51
N ASP A 95 -1.50 16.47 8.06
CA ASP A 95 -2.60 17.43 7.90
C ASP A 95 -2.79 17.92 6.45
N ASN A 96 -1.77 17.82 5.60
CA ASN A 96 -1.82 18.25 4.20
C ASN A 96 -2.02 17.10 3.22
N PHE A 97 -2.14 15.85 3.69
CA PHE A 97 -2.21 14.66 2.84
C PHE A 97 -3.30 14.75 1.77
N PHE A 98 -4.54 15.05 2.16
CA PHE A 98 -5.66 15.12 1.21
C PHE A 98 -5.52 16.30 0.23
N ASN A 99 -4.95 17.41 0.67
CA ASN A 99 -4.67 18.56 -0.20
C ASN A 99 -3.63 18.20 -1.27
N LYS A 100 -2.55 17.52 -0.86
CA LYS A 100 -1.52 17.02 -1.77
C LYS A 100 -2.10 15.99 -2.72
N LEU A 101 -2.85 15.00 -2.22
CA LEU A 101 -3.51 13.98 -3.03
C LEU A 101 -4.43 14.58 -4.10
N LYS A 102 -5.25 15.57 -3.72
CA LYS A 102 -6.14 16.29 -4.66
C LYS A 102 -5.39 17.06 -5.75
N SER A 103 -4.18 17.53 -5.46
CA SER A 103 -3.38 18.32 -6.40
C SER A 103 -2.64 17.48 -7.46
N ILE A 104 -2.65 16.15 -7.31
CA ILE A 104 -1.95 15.26 -8.24
C ILE A 104 -2.65 15.26 -9.59
N ASN A 105 -1.90 15.64 -10.63
CA ASN A 105 -2.35 15.58 -12.02
C ASN A 105 -2.10 14.18 -12.58
N LEU A 106 -3.15 13.48 -13.01
CA LEU A 106 -3.08 12.14 -13.58
C LEU A 106 -3.06 12.12 -15.12
N THR A 107 -2.98 13.29 -15.76
CA THR A 107 -3.03 13.40 -17.22
C THR A 107 -1.82 12.71 -17.86
N LYS A 108 -2.07 11.68 -18.69
CA LYS A 108 -1.05 10.87 -19.39
C LYS A 108 -0.09 10.10 -18.47
N ILE A 109 -0.51 9.80 -17.24
CA ILE A 109 0.29 9.03 -16.29
C ILE A 109 -0.44 7.72 -16.00
N SER A 110 0.29 6.61 -15.98
CA SER A 110 -0.28 5.29 -15.70
C SER A 110 0.05 4.80 -14.30
N THR A 111 1.22 5.20 -13.77
CA THR A 111 1.64 4.97 -12.38
C THR A 111 2.44 6.16 -11.83
N ILE A 112 2.40 6.34 -10.51
CA ILE A 112 3.24 7.32 -9.80
C ILE A 112 3.88 6.64 -8.59
N LYS A 113 5.21 6.52 -8.61
CA LYS A 113 6.02 6.03 -7.49
C LYS A 113 6.27 7.16 -6.47
N LEU A 114 6.29 6.86 -5.16
CA LEU A 114 6.45 7.89 -4.11
C LEU A 114 7.89 8.40 -3.92
N ASN A 115 8.89 7.59 -4.27
CA ASN A 115 10.31 7.89 -4.08
C ASN A 115 11.15 7.26 -5.20
N LYS A 116 12.19 7.94 -5.69
CA LYS A 116 13.07 7.43 -6.75
C LYS A 116 13.70 6.08 -6.42
N SER A 117 14.13 5.89 -5.18
CA SER A 117 14.82 4.66 -4.76
C SER A 117 13.81 3.54 -4.49
N PHE A 118 13.07 3.63 -3.40
CA PHE A 118 12.16 2.56 -2.96
C PHE A 118 10.86 3.14 -2.42
N SER A 119 9.73 2.61 -2.89
CA SER A 119 8.39 3.00 -2.45
C SER A 119 7.63 1.86 -1.80
N MET A 120 8.21 0.67 -1.63
CA MET A 120 7.52 -0.50 -1.08
C MET A 120 6.23 -0.82 -1.83
N ASN A 121 6.20 -0.62 -3.16
CA ASN A 121 4.99 -0.71 -3.99
C ASN A 121 3.88 0.30 -3.63
N MET A 122 4.12 1.28 -2.76
CA MET A 122 3.16 2.35 -2.49
C MET A 122 3.25 3.42 -3.57
N GLY A 123 2.11 4.00 -3.93
CA GLY A 123 2.02 5.00 -4.97
C GLY A 123 0.67 4.97 -5.66
N ILE A 124 0.59 5.56 -6.85
CA ILE A 124 -0.65 5.60 -7.63
C ILE A 124 -0.58 4.60 -8.77
N TYR A 125 -1.66 3.86 -8.97
CA TYR A 125 -1.82 2.91 -10.06
C TYR A 125 -3.11 3.21 -10.82
N SER A 126 -3.03 3.25 -12.15
CA SER A 126 -4.21 3.12 -13.00
C SER A 126 -4.66 1.65 -13.05
N GLN A 127 -5.96 1.40 -13.14
CA GLN A 127 -6.48 0.04 -13.33
C GLN A 127 -5.91 -0.59 -14.62
N LYS A 128 -5.76 0.20 -15.70
CA LYS A 128 -5.11 -0.26 -16.95
C LYS A 128 -3.71 -0.82 -16.71
N THR A 129 -2.90 -0.18 -15.86
CA THR A 129 -1.59 -0.73 -15.51
C THR A 129 -1.72 -2.00 -14.67
N ILE A 130 -2.60 -2.02 -13.67
CA ILE A 130 -2.83 -3.23 -12.86
C ILE A 130 -3.15 -4.43 -13.77
N ASN A 131 -4.08 -4.24 -14.71
CA ASN A 131 -4.47 -5.29 -15.68
C ASN A 131 -3.31 -5.70 -16.59
N LYS A 132 -2.48 -4.74 -17.04
CA LYS A 132 -1.29 -5.05 -17.86
C LYS A 132 -0.29 -5.95 -17.13
N PHE A 133 -0.24 -5.88 -15.80
CA PHE A 133 0.64 -6.68 -14.96
C PHE A 133 -0.07 -7.86 -14.28
N CYS A 134 -1.24 -8.29 -14.78
CA CYS A 134 -2.04 -9.35 -14.17
C CYS A 134 -1.26 -10.66 -14.01
N ASP A 135 -0.55 -11.12 -15.05
CA ASP A 135 0.25 -12.37 -14.98
C ASP A 135 1.29 -12.32 -13.85
N PHE A 136 1.96 -11.17 -13.70
CA PHE A 136 2.91 -10.96 -12.60
C PHE A 136 2.18 -11.00 -11.25
N LEU A 137 1.12 -10.22 -11.07
CA LEU A 137 0.37 -10.14 -9.81
C LEU A 137 -0.18 -11.50 -9.40
N LEU A 138 -0.83 -12.21 -10.31
CA LEU A 138 -1.40 -13.54 -10.06
C LEU A 138 -0.31 -14.57 -9.76
N SER A 139 0.88 -14.46 -10.37
CA SER A 139 2.02 -15.32 -10.01
C SER A 139 2.50 -15.11 -8.57
N LYS A 140 2.18 -13.96 -7.95
CA LYS A 140 2.50 -13.67 -6.54
C LYS A 140 1.37 -14.03 -5.58
N LYS A 141 0.22 -14.50 -6.06
CA LYS A 141 -0.91 -14.85 -5.19
C LYS A 141 -0.57 -16.05 -4.31
N ASN A 142 -0.70 -15.87 -3.01
CA ASN A 142 -0.37 -16.89 -2.01
C ASN A 142 -1.58 -17.25 -1.14
N VAL A 143 -2.10 -18.46 -1.35
CA VAL A 143 -3.22 -19.01 -0.59
C VAL A 143 -2.78 -19.97 0.53
N ASP A 144 -1.48 -20.03 0.84
CA ASP A 144 -0.91 -20.87 1.91
C ASP A 144 -0.31 -20.00 3.03
N GLU A 145 -0.85 -20.09 4.24
CA GLU A 145 -0.37 -19.33 5.42
C GLU A 145 1.12 -19.57 5.68
N ASN A 146 1.62 -20.78 5.43
CA ASN A 146 2.99 -21.17 5.77
C ASN A 146 4.04 -20.58 4.81
N ARG A 147 3.63 -20.10 3.63
CA ARG A 147 4.52 -19.62 2.58
C ARG A 147 4.59 -18.11 2.45
N CYS A 148 3.91 -17.36 3.32
CA CYS A 148 3.82 -15.90 3.22
C CYS A 148 5.19 -15.22 3.14
N LEU A 149 6.19 -15.71 3.88
CA LEU A 149 7.54 -15.11 3.92
C LEU A 149 8.30 -15.24 2.58
N GLU A 150 7.96 -16.20 1.72
CA GLU A 150 8.56 -16.33 0.38
C GLU A 150 8.22 -15.13 -0.52
N PHE A 151 7.10 -14.46 -0.25
CA PHE A 151 6.65 -13.29 -0.98
C PHE A 151 7.25 -11.99 -0.42
N LYS A 152 8.01 -12.07 0.68
CA LYS A 152 8.78 -10.96 1.26
C LYS A 152 10.14 -10.83 0.58
N ALA A 153 10.14 -10.55 -0.72
CA ALA A 153 11.37 -10.42 -1.48
C ALA A 153 11.59 -8.99 -1.95
N VAL A 154 12.72 -8.39 -1.56
CA VAL A 154 13.21 -7.08 -2.04
C VAL A 154 13.28 -7.06 -3.57
N SER A 155 13.53 -8.21 -4.21
CA SER A 155 13.61 -8.31 -5.67
C SER A 155 12.29 -8.04 -6.40
N ASN A 156 11.15 -8.06 -5.70
CA ASN A 156 9.85 -7.72 -6.29
C ASN A 156 9.42 -6.29 -5.94
N GLU A 157 10.18 -5.57 -5.10
CA GLU A 157 9.84 -4.21 -4.70
C GLU A 157 9.85 -3.28 -5.91
N ASP A 158 8.76 -2.53 -6.08
CA ASP A 158 8.56 -1.55 -7.14
C ASP A 158 8.62 -2.10 -8.57
N TYR A 159 8.53 -3.43 -8.75
CA TYR A 159 8.60 -4.09 -10.06
C TYR A 159 7.68 -3.45 -11.11
N ILE A 160 6.43 -3.14 -10.74
CA ILE A 160 5.46 -2.52 -11.67
C ILE A 160 5.90 -1.10 -12.04
N PHE A 161 6.39 -0.31 -11.09
CA PHE A 161 6.87 1.04 -11.34
C PHE A 161 8.09 1.05 -12.25
N ASP A 162 9.01 0.10 -12.05
CA ASP A 162 10.26 0.02 -12.82
C ASP A 162 10.03 -0.51 -14.24
N ASN A 163 8.92 -1.22 -14.48
CA ASN A 163 8.55 -1.78 -15.79
C ASN A 163 7.41 -1.04 -16.50
N ASP A 164 6.85 0.01 -15.89
CA ASP A 164 5.85 0.87 -16.51
C ASP A 164 6.50 2.10 -17.15
N ILE A 165 6.55 2.14 -18.49
CA ILE A 165 7.21 3.21 -19.25
C ILE A 165 6.63 4.62 -18.99
N ASN A 166 5.37 4.72 -18.55
CA ASN A 166 4.76 6.01 -18.20
C ASN A 166 4.69 6.23 -16.68
N ASN A 167 5.48 5.49 -15.91
CA ASN A 167 5.70 5.78 -14.49
C ASN A 167 6.42 7.11 -14.32
N VAL A 168 6.04 7.86 -13.30
CA VAL A 168 6.76 9.05 -12.85
C VAL A 168 6.98 9.01 -11.34
N VAL A 169 7.95 9.76 -10.83
CA VAL A 169 8.17 9.91 -9.40
C VAL A 169 7.44 11.16 -8.89
N LEU A 170 6.61 11.00 -7.86
CA LEU A 170 5.83 12.09 -7.29
C LEU A 170 6.74 13.23 -6.81
N GLU A 171 6.56 14.42 -7.39
CA GLU A 171 7.40 15.62 -7.15
C GLU A 171 8.91 15.36 -7.34
N ASN A 172 9.28 14.32 -8.12
CA ASN A 172 10.66 13.89 -8.33
C ASN A 172 11.44 13.62 -7.02
N TYR A 173 10.75 13.21 -5.96
CA TYR A 173 11.30 13.04 -4.62
C TYR A 173 12.32 11.89 -4.53
N ASP A 174 13.50 12.19 -4.00
CA ASP A 174 14.62 11.26 -3.76
C ASP A 174 15.20 11.36 -2.34
N GLY A 175 14.49 12.06 -1.45
CA GLY A 175 14.92 12.23 -0.07
C GLY A 175 14.74 10.96 0.76
N TRP A 176 15.46 10.93 1.87
CA TRP A 176 15.28 9.94 2.93
C TRP A 176 15.19 10.66 4.26
N ASN A 177 13.95 11.00 4.65
CA ASN A 177 13.66 11.67 5.92
C ASN A 177 13.06 10.65 6.88
N PHE A 178 13.75 10.34 7.99
CA PHE A 178 13.27 9.36 8.94
C PHE A 178 13.65 9.68 10.39
N THR A 179 12.89 9.13 11.33
CA THR A 179 13.16 9.16 12.76
C THR A 179 13.09 7.76 13.38
N GLY A 180 13.56 7.62 14.62
CA GLY A 180 13.59 6.36 15.36
C GLY A 180 14.96 5.68 15.35
N PRO A 181 15.04 4.39 15.76
CA PRO A 181 13.92 3.51 16.08
C PRO A 181 13.12 3.90 17.34
N THR A 182 11.80 3.68 17.31
CA THR A 182 10.91 3.80 18.47
C THR A 182 9.83 2.71 18.45
N ASP A 183 9.31 2.31 19.61
CA ASP A 183 8.15 1.39 19.72
C ASP A 183 6.85 2.16 19.48
N TYR A 184 6.64 2.57 18.22
CA TYR A 184 5.57 3.49 17.83
C TYR A 184 4.15 3.02 18.21
N TYR A 185 3.93 1.70 18.27
CA TYR A 185 2.63 1.10 18.59
C TYR A 185 2.57 0.52 20.01
N GLU A 186 3.62 0.69 20.83
CA GLU A 186 3.70 0.11 22.18
C GLU A 186 3.52 -1.42 22.19
N THR A 187 4.02 -2.10 21.16
CA THR A 187 3.91 -3.57 21.01
C THR A 187 5.24 -4.29 21.27
N GLY A 188 6.26 -3.58 21.74
CA GLY A 188 7.65 -4.06 21.85
C GLY A 188 8.39 -4.12 20.52
N THR A 189 7.78 -3.70 19.40
CA THR A 189 8.42 -3.74 18.07
C THR A 189 8.93 -2.35 17.71
N GLN A 190 10.24 -2.19 17.75
CA GLN A 190 10.91 -0.97 17.28
C GLN A 190 10.64 -0.74 15.79
N ARG A 191 10.48 0.53 15.39
CA ARG A 191 10.23 0.95 14.01
C ARG A 191 10.94 2.25 13.67
N ILE A 192 11.40 2.37 12.43
CA ILE A 192 11.72 3.68 11.85
C ILE A 192 10.45 4.30 11.29
N VAL A 193 10.33 5.62 11.41
CA VAL A 193 9.25 6.39 10.80
C VAL A 193 9.84 7.15 9.63
N GLU A 194 9.56 6.72 8.42
CA GLU A 194 9.97 7.38 7.18
C GLU A 194 8.88 8.36 6.74
N TYR A 195 9.28 9.59 6.37
CA TYR A 195 8.39 10.66 5.96
C TYR A 195 8.53 10.95 4.46
N TYR A 196 7.38 10.98 3.77
CA TYR A 196 7.22 11.32 2.36
C TYR A 196 6.58 12.72 2.27
N PRO A 197 7.39 13.80 2.23
CA PRO A 197 6.89 15.18 2.22
C PRO A 197 6.08 15.52 0.96
N ASN A 198 6.31 14.82 -0.14
CA ASN A 198 5.57 14.97 -1.38
C ASN A 198 4.10 14.55 -1.28
N LEU A 199 3.76 13.65 -0.36
CA LEU A 199 2.38 13.24 -0.09
C LEU A 199 1.90 13.58 1.33
N ASP A 200 2.78 14.08 2.22
CA ASP A 200 2.53 14.22 3.66
C ASP A 200 2.08 12.91 4.30
N LEU A 201 2.89 11.87 4.07
CA LEU A 201 2.66 10.50 4.49
C LEU A 201 3.83 10.00 5.34
N TYR A 202 3.53 9.31 6.43
CA TYR A 202 4.49 8.67 7.32
C TYR A 202 4.35 7.16 7.19
N LYS A 203 5.46 6.43 7.11
CA LYS A 203 5.51 4.97 7.01
C LYS A 203 6.32 4.39 8.16
N MET A 204 5.69 3.53 8.96
CA MET A 204 6.29 2.88 10.12
C MET A 204 6.87 1.52 9.72
N LYS A 205 8.19 1.45 9.49
CA LYS A 205 8.88 0.25 8.96
C LYS A 205 9.48 -0.57 10.10
N ALA A 206 9.17 -1.86 10.12
CA ALA A 206 9.88 -2.84 10.95
C ALA A 206 11.06 -3.44 10.17
N ASN A 207 12.01 -4.07 10.89
CA ASN A 207 13.18 -4.78 10.34
C ASN A 207 14.15 -3.93 9.48
N TRP A 208 14.36 -2.66 9.86
CA TRP A 208 15.37 -1.78 9.29
C TRP A 208 16.76 -2.30 9.68
N GLY A 209 17.57 -2.69 8.68
CA GLY A 209 18.93 -3.20 8.90
C GLY A 209 19.09 -4.73 8.93
N GLN A 210 18.02 -5.53 8.85
CA GLN A 210 18.16 -7.00 8.70
C GLN A 210 18.66 -7.44 7.31
N CYS A 211 18.85 -6.51 6.37
CA CYS A 211 19.58 -6.74 5.11
C CYS A 211 21.08 -6.42 5.19
N LEU A 212 21.61 -6.01 6.35
CA LEU A 212 23.04 -5.67 6.55
C LEU A 212 23.85 -6.76 7.28
N THR A 213 23.30 -7.96 7.46
CA THR A 213 24.05 -9.11 8.00
C THR A 213 23.97 -10.30 7.06
N LEU A 214 24.52 -10.13 5.87
CA LEU A 214 25.16 -11.20 5.11
C LEU A 214 26.55 -10.68 4.75
N ASP A 215 27.44 -10.74 5.73
CA ASP A 215 28.89 -10.84 5.57
C ASP A 215 29.54 -10.80 6.97
N ASN A 216 29.86 -11.99 7.47
CA ASN A 216 30.96 -12.26 8.39
C ASN A 216 31.36 -13.73 8.20
#